data_AF-A0A658QUT7-F1
#
_entry.id   AF-A0A658QUT7-F1
#
_cell.length_a   1.000
_cell.length_b   1.000
_cell.length_c   1.000
_cell.angle_alpha   90.00
_cell.angle_beta   90.00
_cell.angle_gamma   90.00
#
_symmetry.space_group_name_H-M   'P 1'
#
loop_
_entity.id
_entity.type
_entity.pdbx_description
1 polymer ?
#
loop_
_entity_poly.entity_id
_entity_poly.type
_entity_poly.pdbx_seq_one_letter_code
_entity_poly.pdbx_strand_id
1 'polypeptide(L)'
;MDIAFPATPPVYQGDEPALTFDAIADGEHIACTISAEALRDHFGAASSREEDLRRAFENNRVAIEGAAEQLLTSVGRKPVMLRSGYFRFSGSVPSGFNAHRDPRVTSGTPSAQHESELQKPPEAAKKPRGGRETPGAK
;
A
#
# COMPACT_ATOMS: atom_id res chain seq x y z
N MET A 1 0.71 6.73 20.73
CA MET A 1 -0.08 5.75 21.50
C MET A 1 0.77 4.50 21.59
N ASP A 2 1.03 3.98 22.79
CA ASP A 2 1.79 2.72 22.91
C ASP A 2 0.82 1.57 22.64
N ILE A 3 0.99 0.87 21.53
CA ILE A 3 0.12 -0.23 21.12
C ILE A 3 0.97 -1.48 21.02
N ALA A 4 0.60 -2.50 21.78
CA ALA A 4 1.23 -3.80 21.80
C ALA A 4 0.21 -4.87 21.40
N PHE A 5 0.60 -5.77 20.50
CA PHE A 5 -0.24 -6.87 20.08
C PHE A 5 0.24 -8.17 20.73
N PRO A 6 -0.51 -8.73 21.70
CA PRO A 6 -0.14 -10.01 22.28
C PRO A 6 -0.18 -11.11 21.22
N ALA A 7 0.72 -12.09 21.33
CA ALA A 7 0.77 -13.27 20.46
C ALA A 7 -0.41 -14.25 20.66
N THR A 8 -1.57 -13.73 21.08
CA THR A 8 -2.79 -14.48 21.27
C THR A 8 -3.31 -14.97 19.92
N PRO A 9 -3.78 -16.21 19.81
CA PRO A 9 -4.39 -16.71 18.58
C PRO A 9 -5.71 -15.97 18.30
N PRO A 10 -5.98 -15.60 17.03
CA PRO A 10 -7.24 -14.97 16.68
C PRO A 10 -8.40 -15.97 16.82
N VAL A 11 -9.52 -15.48 17.35
CA VAL A 11 -10.77 -16.23 17.53
C VAL A 11 -11.66 -16.03 16.31
N TYR A 12 -12.12 -17.11 15.69
CA TYR A 12 -13.07 -17.04 14.60
C TYR A 12 -14.49 -16.77 15.12
N GLN A 13 -15.14 -15.74 14.59
CA GLN A 13 -16.56 -15.51 14.84
C GLN A 13 -17.36 -16.55 14.03
N GLY A 14 -18.07 -17.44 14.71
CA GLY A 14 -18.92 -18.43 14.03
C GLY A 14 -20.14 -17.82 13.33
N ASP A 15 -20.53 -16.60 13.71
CA ASP A 15 -21.72 -15.89 13.20
C ASP A 15 -21.44 -15.12 11.89
N GLU A 16 -20.26 -14.50 11.78
CA GLU A 16 -19.80 -13.81 10.58
C GLU A 16 -18.37 -14.26 10.27
N PRO A 17 -18.00 -14.52 8.99
CA PRO A 17 -16.65 -14.93 8.64
C PRO A 17 -15.66 -13.79 8.93
N ALA A 18 -15.13 -13.77 10.15
CA ALA A 18 -14.23 -12.76 10.68
C ALA A 18 -13.35 -13.36 11.79
N LEU A 19 -12.17 -12.78 11.98
CA LEU A 19 -11.23 -13.11 13.05
C LEU A 19 -11.13 -11.96 14.03
N THR A 20 -11.26 -12.25 15.32
CA THR A 20 -11.08 -11.27 16.40
C THR A 20 -9.79 -11.56 17.13
N PHE A 21 -8.97 -10.54 17.34
CA PHE A 21 -7.70 -10.59 18.05
C PHE A 21 -7.62 -9.45 19.06
N ASP A 22 -6.87 -9.65 20.13
CA ASP A 22 -6.68 -8.63 21.15
C ASP A 22 -5.52 -7.71 20.78
N ALA A 23 -5.69 -6.42 21.07
CA ALA A 23 -4.65 -5.40 21.04
C ALA A 23 -4.60 -4.71 22.40
N ILE A 24 -3.42 -4.38 22.89
CA ILE A 24 -3.24 -3.62 24.13
C ILE A 24 -2.84 -2.20 23.73
N ALA A 25 -3.72 -1.23 23.92
CA ALA A 25 -3.42 0.17 23.61
C ALA A 25 -3.39 0.99 24.89
N ASP A 26 -2.23 1.54 25.22
CA ASP A 26 -2.00 2.32 26.45
C ASP A 26 -2.33 1.52 27.73
N GLY A 27 -2.14 0.20 27.68
CA GLY A 27 -2.46 -0.74 28.77
C GLY A 27 -3.90 -1.25 28.79
N GLU A 28 -4.76 -0.84 27.85
CA GLU A 28 -6.15 -1.32 27.75
C GLU A 28 -6.31 -2.38 26.66
N HIS A 29 -6.97 -3.49 27.00
CA HIS A 29 -7.30 -4.54 26.05
C HIS A 29 -8.46 -4.13 25.16
N ILE A 30 -8.20 -4.10 23.85
CA ILE A 30 -9.15 -3.71 22.81
C ILE A 30 -9.30 -4.87 21.84
N ALA A 31 -10.55 -5.31 21.68
CA ALA A 31 -10.89 -6.30 20.66
C ALA A 31 -10.83 -5.66 19.26
N CYS A 32 -9.99 -6.22 18.41
CA CYS A 32 -9.87 -5.85 17.00
C CYS A 32 -10.40 -6.99 16.15
N THR A 33 -11.30 -6.69 15.21
CA THR A 33 -11.90 -7.69 14.32
C THR A 33 -11.49 -7.43 12.89
N ILE A 34 -11.09 -8.46 12.16
CA ILE A 34 -10.80 -8.41 10.72
C ILE A 34 -11.74 -9.33 9.95
N SER A 35 -12.43 -8.78 8.94
CA SER A 35 -13.36 -9.55 8.11
C SER A 35 -12.61 -10.50 7.17
N ALA A 36 -13.19 -11.67 6.88
CA ALA A 36 -12.68 -12.61 5.89
C ALA A 36 -12.55 -12.00 4.50
N GLU A 37 -13.43 -11.05 4.16
CA GLU A 37 -13.34 -10.29 2.91
C GLU A 37 -12.04 -9.50 2.81
N ALA A 38 -11.59 -8.88 3.92
CA ALA A 38 -10.32 -8.16 3.94
C ALA A 38 -9.14 -9.13 3.78
N LEU A 39 -9.18 -10.26 4.49
CA LEU A 39 -8.17 -11.33 4.40
C LEU A 39 -8.07 -11.93 3.00
N ARG A 40 -9.20 -12.10 2.29
CA ARG A 40 -9.22 -12.61 0.92
C ARG A 40 -8.72 -11.58 -0.09
N ASP A 41 -9.23 -10.35 -0.03
CA ASP A 41 -8.98 -9.32 -1.05
C ASP A 41 -7.54 -8.77 -0.96
N HIS A 42 -7.00 -8.63 0.26
CA HIS A 42 -5.70 -7.96 0.51
C HIS A 42 -4.59 -8.91 0.94
N PHE A 43 -4.91 -9.99 1.67
CA PHE A 43 -3.90 -10.88 2.28
C PHE A 43 -3.81 -12.26 1.61
N GLY A 44 -4.63 -12.50 0.58
CA GLY A 44 -4.57 -13.71 -0.24
C GLY A 44 -5.12 -14.97 0.44
N ALA A 45 -6.05 -14.84 1.40
CA ALA A 45 -6.71 -16.01 1.98
C ALA A 45 -7.44 -16.82 0.89
N ALA A 46 -7.20 -18.14 0.86
CA ALA A 46 -7.77 -19.02 -0.17
C ALA A 46 -9.28 -19.23 -0.01
N SER A 47 -9.80 -19.16 1.22
CA SER A 47 -11.22 -19.34 1.52
C SER A 47 -11.64 -18.54 2.76
N SER A 48 -12.95 -18.46 3.01
CA SER A 48 -13.54 -17.92 4.24
C SER A 48 -13.60 -18.97 5.36
N ARG A 49 -12.81 -20.04 5.26
CA ARG A 49 -12.67 -21.08 6.28
C ARG A 49 -11.74 -20.59 7.38
N GLU A 50 -12.05 -20.95 8.61
CA GLU A 50 -11.23 -20.62 9.78
C GLU A 50 -9.73 -20.90 9.57
N GLU A 51 -9.39 -22.09 9.05
CA GLU A 51 -7.99 -22.48 8.83
C GLU A 51 -7.28 -21.58 7.82
N ASP A 52 -7.91 -21.30 6.68
CA ASP A 52 -7.35 -20.44 5.64
C ASP A 52 -7.20 -19.00 6.12
N LEU A 53 -8.18 -18.49 6.87
CA LEU A 53 -8.15 -17.15 7.45
C LEU A 53 -7.06 -17.03 8.50
N ARG A 54 -6.92 -18.01 9.39
CA ARG A 54 -5.89 -18.03 10.43
C ARG A 54 -4.50 -18.07 9.81
N ARG A 55 -4.28 -18.91 8.79
CA ARG A 55 -3.01 -18.97 8.06
C ARG A 55 -2.68 -17.65 7.36
N ALA A 56 -3.66 -17.01 6.72
CA ALA A 56 -3.47 -15.72 6.08
C ALA A 56 -3.16 -14.61 7.10
N PHE A 57 -3.82 -14.64 8.26
CA PHE A 57 -3.56 -13.74 9.37
C PHE A 57 -2.15 -13.92 9.91
N GLU A 58 -1.72 -15.15 10.21
CA GLU A 58 -0.39 -15.44 10.75
C GLU A 58 0.73 -15.03 9.78
N ASN A 59 0.58 -15.33 8.48
CA ASN A 59 1.57 -14.95 7.47
C ASN A 59 1.68 -13.43 7.28
N ASN A 60 0.61 -12.68 7.51
CA ASN A 60 0.55 -11.23 7.30
C ASN A 60 0.33 -10.45 8.60
N ARG A 61 0.67 -11.07 9.74
CA ARG A 61 0.36 -10.56 11.08
C ARG A 61 0.87 -9.14 11.28
N VAL A 62 2.12 -8.88 10.90
CA VAL A 62 2.77 -7.56 10.99
C VAL A 62 2.00 -6.48 10.24
N ALA A 63 1.47 -6.79 9.06
CA ALA A 63 0.72 -5.82 8.26
C ALA A 63 -0.68 -5.55 8.84
N ILE A 64 -1.33 -6.58 9.39
CA ILE A 64 -2.65 -6.46 10.04
C ILE A 64 -2.52 -5.69 11.36
N GLU A 65 -1.51 -6.00 12.17
CA GLU A 65 -1.19 -5.30 13.42
C GLU A 65 -0.87 -3.82 13.14
N GLY A 66 -0.05 -3.52 12.13
CA GLY A 66 0.22 -2.13 11.74
C GLY A 66 -1.02 -1.36 11.26
N ALA A 67 -1.93 -2.02 10.52
CA ALA A 67 -3.20 -1.41 10.12
C ALA A 67 -4.13 -1.19 11.33
N ALA A 68 -4.18 -2.14 12.26
CA ALA A 68 -4.93 -2.01 13.50
C ALA A 68 -4.37 -0.87 14.36
N GLU A 69 -3.05 -0.75 14.47
CA GLU A 69 -2.37 0.32 15.20
C GLU A 69 -2.73 1.71 14.66
N GLN A 70 -2.70 1.87 13.34
CA GLN A 70 -3.08 3.12 12.68
C GLN A 70 -4.55 3.47 12.91
N LEU A 71 -5.42 2.45 12.85
CA LEU A 71 -6.85 2.63 13.08
C LEU A 71 -7.13 3.00 14.54
N LEU A 72 -6.55 2.27 15.49
CA LEU A 72 -6.63 2.54 16.93
C LEU A 72 -6.07 3.93 17.27
N THR A 73 -4.99 4.36 16.62
CA THR A 73 -4.45 5.72 16.78
C THR A 73 -5.44 6.77 16.27
N SER A 74 -6.20 6.47 15.22
CA SER A 74 -7.19 7.38 14.63
C SER A 74 -8.50 7.44 15.42
N VAL A 75 -9.01 6.30 15.89
CA VAL A 75 -10.31 6.21 16.60
C VAL A 75 -10.18 6.29 18.13
N GLY A 76 -8.97 6.10 18.66
CA GLY A 76 -8.68 5.97 20.09
C GLY A 76 -8.89 4.55 20.63
N ARG A 77 -9.06 4.45 21.97
CA ARG A 77 -9.27 3.19 22.70
C ARG A 77 -10.65 2.57 22.47
N LYS A 78 -10.99 2.27 21.21
CA LYS A 78 -12.31 1.73 20.83
C LYS A 78 -12.12 0.45 20.03
N PRO A 79 -13.05 -0.51 20.15
CA PRO A 79 -13.02 -1.71 19.32
C PRO A 79 -13.14 -1.32 17.84
N VAL A 80 -12.26 -1.87 17.03
CA VAL A 80 -12.14 -1.54 15.60
C VAL A 80 -12.43 -2.76 14.74
N MET A 81 -13.05 -2.51 13.59
CA MET A 81 -13.32 -3.53 12.59
C MET A 81 -12.61 -3.20 11.27
N LEU A 82 -11.63 -4.03 10.91
CA LEU A 82 -10.87 -3.97 9.69
C LEU A 82 -11.64 -4.67 8.56
N ARG A 83 -12.33 -3.88 7.76
CA ARG A 83 -13.04 -4.34 6.55
C ARG A 83 -12.22 -4.05 5.29
N SER A 84 -12.50 -4.74 4.18
CA SER A 84 -11.78 -4.52 2.90
C SER A 84 -11.82 -3.05 2.45
N GLY A 85 -12.93 -2.34 2.73
CA GLY A 85 -13.04 -0.91 2.47
C GLY A 85 -11.98 -0.05 3.17
N TYR A 86 -11.57 -0.41 4.40
CA TYR A 86 -10.54 0.34 5.13
C TYR A 86 -9.19 0.28 4.41
N PHE A 87 -8.77 -0.93 4.02
CA PHE A 87 -7.49 -1.15 3.33
C PHE A 87 -7.41 -0.47 1.95
N ARG A 88 -8.55 -0.28 1.29
CA ARG A 88 -8.62 0.46 0.01
C ARG A 88 -8.30 1.94 0.15
N PHE A 89 -8.57 2.55 1.31
CA PHE A 89 -8.38 3.98 1.55
C PHE A 89 -7.20 4.29 2.48
N SER A 90 -6.76 3.36 3.31
CA SER A 90 -5.69 3.57 4.29
C SER A 90 -4.26 3.47 3.70
N GLY A 91 -4.12 3.05 2.44
CA GLY A 91 -2.84 3.06 1.72
C GLY A 91 -1.71 2.24 2.34
N SER A 92 -1.98 1.42 3.37
CA SER A 92 -0.96 0.78 4.20
C SER A 92 -0.53 -0.61 3.72
N VAL A 93 -1.06 -1.11 2.59
CA VAL A 93 -0.58 -2.36 1.99
C VAL A 93 0.61 -2.05 1.08
N PRO A 94 1.79 -2.65 1.31
CA PRO A 94 2.91 -2.52 0.39
C PRO A 94 2.45 -3.03 -0.98
N SER A 95 2.62 -2.18 -1.99
CA SER A 95 2.04 -2.32 -3.34
C SER A 95 2.58 -3.51 -4.17
N GLY A 96 3.04 -4.59 -3.53
CA GLY A 96 3.74 -5.72 -4.14
C GLY A 96 2.97 -7.03 -4.24
N PHE A 97 1.80 -7.18 -3.60
CA PHE A 97 1.01 -8.41 -3.72
C PHE A 97 -0.42 -8.13 -4.18
N ASN A 98 -0.67 -8.50 -5.45
CA ASN A 98 -1.97 -8.68 -6.09
C ASN A 98 -2.75 -7.42 -6.52
N ALA A 99 -2.13 -6.60 -7.37
CA ALA A 99 -2.88 -5.81 -8.33
C ALA A 99 -3.31 -6.68 -9.53
N HIS A 100 -4.24 -7.62 -9.33
CA HIS A 100 -5.08 -8.04 -10.45
C HIS A 100 -6.18 -6.99 -10.62
N ARG A 101 -5.76 -5.78 -11.01
CA ARG A 101 -6.62 -4.64 -11.24
C ARG A 101 -7.24 -4.80 -12.62
N ASP A 102 -8.54 -5.01 -12.63
CA ASP A 102 -9.41 -4.86 -13.78
C ASP A 102 -9.16 -3.48 -14.45
N PRO A 103 -8.78 -3.41 -15.74
CA PRO A 103 -8.35 -2.16 -16.38
C PRO A 103 -9.51 -1.24 -16.87
N ARG A 104 -10.72 -1.31 -16.30
CA ARG A 104 -11.89 -0.61 -16.88
C ARG A 104 -12.41 0.64 -16.16
N VAL A 105 -11.54 1.44 -15.53
CA VAL A 105 -11.93 2.81 -15.14
C VAL A 105 -10.90 3.84 -15.63
N THR A 106 -10.92 4.07 -16.94
CA THR A 106 -10.35 5.27 -17.56
C THR A 106 -11.49 6.24 -17.87
N SER A 107 -11.66 7.25 -17.04
CA SER A 107 -12.28 8.52 -17.44
C SER A 107 -12.08 9.58 -16.35
N GLY A 108 -10.80 9.91 -16.10
CA GLY A 108 -10.41 11.16 -15.47
C GLY A 108 -9.80 12.08 -16.54
N THR A 109 -10.59 13.03 -17.00
CA THR A 109 -10.31 14.07 -18.00
C THR A 109 -8.96 14.77 -17.79
N PRO A 110 -8.09 14.94 -18.80
CA PRO A 110 -6.95 15.83 -18.70
C PRO A 110 -7.39 17.26 -19.03
N SER A 111 -7.37 18.14 -18.01
CA SER A 111 -7.45 19.58 -18.23
C SER A 111 -6.03 20.13 -18.44
N ALA A 112 -5.79 20.54 -19.68
CA ALA A 112 -4.84 21.49 -20.22
C ALA A 112 -3.73 22.06 -19.30
N GLN A 113 -2.49 22.12 -19.82
CA GLN A 113 -1.95 23.36 -20.41
C GLN A 113 -0.49 23.18 -20.89
N HIS A 114 -0.21 23.82 -22.03
CA HIS A 114 1.09 24.37 -22.43
C HIS A 114 2.11 23.48 -23.17
N GLU A 115 1.91 23.28 -24.47
CA GLU A 115 3.04 23.23 -25.41
C GLU A 115 2.70 24.05 -26.67
N SER A 116 3.23 25.26 -26.69
CA SER A 116 3.51 26.03 -27.89
C SER A 116 5.02 26.19 -27.94
N GLU A 117 5.74 25.38 -28.72
CA GLU A 117 6.93 25.87 -29.44
C GLU A 117 7.41 24.87 -30.51
N LEU A 118 7.10 25.24 -31.76
CA LEU A 118 8.00 25.24 -32.92
C LEU A 118 8.79 23.96 -33.27
N GLN A 119 8.20 23.22 -34.21
CA GLN A 119 8.85 22.17 -35.01
C GLN A 119 9.77 22.77 -36.10
N LYS A 120 11.00 22.20 -36.22
CA LYS A 120 11.84 21.90 -37.43
C LYS A 120 13.32 22.40 -37.36
N PRO A 121 14.28 21.79 -38.08
CA PRO A 121 15.13 20.65 -37.68
C PRO A 121 16.65 21.01 -37.71
N PRO A 122 17.57 20.11 -37.31
CA PRO A 122 19.01 20.33 -37.43
C PRO A 122 19.55 19.79 -38.77
N GLU A 123 20.07 20.66 -39.65
CA GLU A 123 20.83 20.23 -40.83
C GLU A 123 22.11 21.07 -41.01
N ALA A 124 23.24 20.35 -40.95
CA ALA A 124 24.54 20.55 -41.59
C ALA A 124 25.14 21.98 -41.73
N ALA A 125 26.37 22.17 -41.22
CA ALA A 125 27.59 22.08 -42.05
C ALA A 125 28.81 22.80 -41.44
N LYS A 126 29.97 22.18 -41.69
CA LYS A 126 31.32 22.77 -41.82
C LYS A 126 31.99 23.38 -40.58
N LYS A 127 32.82 22.53 -39.94
CA LYS A 127 34.08 22.96 -39.30
C LYS A 127 35.23 22.77 -40.29
N PRO A 128 35.93 23.82 -40.76
CA PRO A 128 37.28 23.67 -41.25
C PRO A 128 38.27 23.72 -40.08
N ARG A 129 39.15 22.72 -40.05
CA ARG A 129 40.42 22.73 -39.32
C ARG A 129 41.36 23.75 -39.95
N GLY A 130 42.13 24.45 -39.11
CA GLY A 130 43.29 25.25 -39.51
C GLY A 130 43.32 26.56 -38.70
N GLY A 131 44.39 26.98 -38.06
CA GLY A 131 45.72 26.43 -37.85
C GLY A 131 46.25 27.08 -36.57
N ARG A 132 47.09 26.35 -35.83
CA ARG A 132 47.72 26.86 -34.62
C ARG A 132 49.02 27.53 -35.03
N GLU A 133 49.03 28.85 -35.04
CA GLU A 133 50.23 29.64 -35.28
C GLU A 133 50.95 29.96 -33.95
N THR A 134 52.24 29.59 -33.91
CA THR A 134 53.37 30.24 -33.20
C THR A 134 53.51 30.09 -31.67
N PRO A 135 54.68 30.42 -31.06
CA PRO A 135 56.06 30.50 -31.58
C PRO A 135 57.05 29.66 -30.73
N GLY A 136 58.30 29.57 -31.21
CA GLY A 136 59.38 28.80 -30.60
C GLY A 136 60.06 29.42 -29.37
N ALA A 137 60.94 28.61 -28.78
CA ALA A 137 62.08 28.94 -27.93
C ALA A 137 62.77 27.60 -27.62
N LYS A 138 64.08 27.41 -27.59
CA LYS A 138 65.26 28.20 -27.90
C LYS A 138 66.41 27.19 -27.91
#